data_AF-A0A653CNV9-F1
#
_entry.id   AF-A0A653CNV9-F1
#
_cell.length_a   1.000
_cell.length_b   1.000
_cell.length_c   1.000
_cell.angle_alpha   90.00
_cell.angle_beta   90.00
_cell.angle_gamma   90.00
#
_symmetry.space_group_name_H-M   'P 1'
#
loop_
_entity.id
_entity.type
_entity.pdbx_description
1 polymer ?
#
loop_
_entity_poly.entity_id
_entity_poly.type
_entity_poly.pdbx_seq_one_letter_code
_entity_poly.pdbx_strand_id
1 'polypeptide(L)' 'MASTSDSPVEEVMFEIEPSRVPKPVPVALEDLCRLTKFTRQEIRIMYRGFKTVSG' A
#
# COMPACT_ATOMS: atom_id res chain seq x y z
N MET A 1 -17.95 -48.26 -1.27
CA MET A 1 -18.01 -47.35 -0.11
C MET A 1 -17.78 -45.95 -0.64
N ALA A 2 -18.82 -45.10 -0.59
CA ALA A 2 -18.70 -43.69 -0.95
C ALA A 2 -18.28 -42.94 0.32
N SER A 3 -17.04 -42.48 0.35
CA SER A 3 -16.60 -41.43 1.26
C SER A 3 -16.21 -40.25 0.38
N THR A 4 -17.22 -39.47 -0.01
CA THR A 4 -17.00 -38.11 -0.49
C THR A 4 -16.42 -37.35 0.68
N SER A 5 -15.13 -37.04 0.64
CA SER A 5 -14.51 -36.08 1.55
C SER A 5 -15.20 -34.74 1.32
N ASP A 6 -16.29 -34.51 2.03
CA ASP A 6 -16.88 -33.19 2.20
C ASP A 6 -15.96 -32.45 3.18
N SER A 7 -14.81 -32.02 2.65
CA SER A 7 -14.02 -31.01 3.34
C SER A 7 -14.83 -29.74 3.19
N PRO A 8 -15.43 -29.19 4.26
CA PRO A 8 -16.02 -27.88 4.16
C PRO A 8 -14.89 -26.99 3.68
N VAL A 9 -15.09 -26.30 2.57
CA VAL A 9 -14.26 -25.16 2.24
C VAL A 9 -14.48 -24.22 3.42
N GLU A 10 -13.58 -24.26 4.39
CA GLU A 10 -13.49 -23.24 5.41
C GLU A 10 -13.34 -21.96 4.61
N GLU A 11 -14.45 -21.23 4.54
CA GLU A 11 -14.51 -19.87 4.07
C GLU A 11 -13.57 -19.15 5.03
N VAL A 12 -12.29 -19.12 4.66
CA VAL A 12 -11.27 -18.31 5.29
C VAL A 12 -11.71 -16.90 4.99
N MET A 13 -12.67 -16.44 5.80
CA MET A 13 -12.96 -15.06 6.05
C MET A 13 -11.61 -14.52 6.48
N PHE A 14 -10.89 -13.93 5.53
CA PHE A 14 -9.67 -13.18 5.82
C PHE A 14 -10.13 -12.01 6.68
N GLU A 15 -10.27 -12.25 7.99
CA GLU A 15 -10.20 -11.19 8.98
C GLU A 15 -8.91 -10.47 8.67
N ILE A 16 -9.04 -9.25 8.15
CA ILE A 16 -7.92 -8.34 8.00
C ILE A 16 -7.52 -7.99 9.44
N GLU A 17 -6.68 -8.86 10.01
CA GLU A 17 -5.90 -8.56 11.19
C GLU A 17 -5.36 -7.14 11.01
N PRO A 18 -5.53 -6.24 12.00
CA PRO A 18 -5.02 -4.88 11.89
C PRO A 18 -3.53 -4.98 11.61
N SER A 19 -3.20 -4.70 10.35
CA SER A 19 -1.87 -4.85 9.80
C SER A 19 -0.88 -4.19 10.75
N ARG A 20 -0.03 -5.00 11.40
CA ARG A 20 1.07 -4.51 12.26
C ARG A 20 2.15 -3.81 11.43
N VAL A 21 1.90 -3.57 10.14
CA VAL A 21 2.81 -2.85 9.27
C VAL A 21 2.90 -1.42 9.80
N PRO A 22 4.11 -0.97 10.16
CA PRO A 22 4.30 0.40 10.62
C PRO A 22 3.70 1.37 9.61
N LYS A 23 2.94 2.34 10.10
CA LYS A 23 2.42 3.40 9.23
C LYS A 23 3.60 4.00 8.46
N PRO A 24 3.49 4.19 7.13
CA PRO A 24 4.56 4.80 6.37
C PRO A 24 4.88 6.16 6.99
N VAL A 25 6.13 6.36 7.41
CA VAL A 25 6.57 7.64 7.97
C VAL A 25 6.66 8.63 6.81
N PRO A 26 6.01 9.80 6.90
CA PRO A 26 6.16 10.83 5.87
C PRO A 26 7.62 11.25 5.74
N VAL A 27 8.16 11.16 4.53
CA VAL A 27 9.51 11.62 4.22
C VAL A 27 9.47 13.13 3.94
N ALA A 28 10.41 13.88 4.50
CA ALA A 28 10.52 15.31 4.26
C ALA A 28 10.87 15.61 2.79
N LEU A 29 10.38 16.73 2.25
CA LEU A 29 10.62 17.07 0.84
C LEU A 29 12.11 17.32 0.56
N GLU A 30 12.83 17.90 1.52
CA GLU A 30 14.26 18.17 1.44
C GLU A 30 15.05 16.87 1.31
N ASP A 31 14.68 15.86 2.09
CA ASP A 31 15.29 14.52 2.03
C ASP A 31 14.99 13.85 0.71
N LEU A 32 13.76 13.97 0.22
CA LEU A 32 13.38 13.43 -1.08
C LEU A 32 14.15 14.10 -2.23
N CYS A 33 14.42 15.41 -2.14
CA CYS A 33 15.29 16.10 -3.09
C CYS A 33 16.74 15.57 -3.04
N ARG A 34 17.26 15.27 -1.84
CA ARG A 34 18.64 14.72 -1.68
C ARG A 34 18.76 13.29 -2.20
N LEU A 35 17.75 12.47 -1.97
CA LEU A 35 17.72 11.05 -2.38
C LEU A 35 17.46 10.86 -3.87
N THR A 36 16.94 11.88 -4.54
CA THR A 36 16.61 11.84 -5.96
C THR A 36 17.44 12.87 -6.73
N LYS A 37 17.22 12.94 -8.04
CA LYS A 37 17.76 14.02 -8.88
C LYS A 37 16.70 15.07 -9.22
N PHE A 38 15.58 15.05 -8.49
CA PHE A 38 14.48 15.97 -8.69
C PHE A 38 14.58 17.18 -7.77
N THR A 39 14.20 18.31 -8.32
CA THR A 39 13.93 19.53 -7.58
C THR A 39 12.63 19.42 -6.79
N ARG A 40 12.48 20.31 -5.80
CA ARG A 40 11.23 20.43 -5.04
C ARG A 40 10.02 20.66 -5.94
N GLN A 41 10.18 21.40 -7.03
CA GLN A 41 9.09 21.71 -7.96
C GLN A 41 8.65 20.49 -8.77
N GLU A 42 9.61 19.73 -9.30
CA GLU A 42 9.33 18.50 -10.04
C GLU A 42 8.62 17.46 -9.17
N ILE A 43 9.08 17.27 -7.92
CA ILE A 43 8.42 16.39 -6.95
C ILE A 43 6.96 16.82 -6.70
N ARG A 44 6.69 18.12 -6.58
CA ARG A 44 5.31 18.62 -6.39
C ARG A 44 4.43 18.39 -7.61
N ILE A 45 4.98 18.49 -8.82
CA ILE A 45 4.25 18.18 -10.06
C ILE A 45 3.89 16.69 -10.10
N MET A 46 4.87 15.81 -9.82
CA MET A 46 4.65 14.37 -9.74
C MET A 46 3.59 14.00 -8.70
N TYR A 47 3.70 14.56 -7.49
CA TYR A 47 2.76 14.28 -6.41
C TYR A 47 1.34 14.77 -6.74
N ARG A 48 1.20 15.92 -7.41
CA ARG A 48 -0.11 16.40 -7.88
C ARG A 48 -0.73 15.42 -8.86
N GLY A 49 0.03 14.97 -9.86
CA GLY A 49 -0.43 14.00 -10.85
C GLY A 49 -0.78 12.64 -10.24
N PHE A 50 -0.06 12.22 -9.19
CA PHE A 50 -0.35 10.99 -8.46
C PHE A 50 -1.60 11.11 -7.59
N LYS A 51 -1.75 12.20 -6.83
CA LYS A 51 -2.86 12.41 -5.90
C LYS A 51 -4.20 12.61 -6.60
N THR A 52 -4.22 13.11 -7.83
CA THR A 52 -5.46 13.27 -8.62
C THR A 52 -6.13 11.96 -9.03
N VAL A 53 -5.43 10.81 -8.92
CA VAL A 53 -5.97 9.48 -9.30
C VAL A 53 -6.53 8.72 -8.10
N SER A 54 -6.36 9.24 -6.88
CA SER A 54 -6.82 8.61 -5.63
C SER A 54 -8.11 9.22 -5.06
N GLY A 55 -8.85 9.98 -5.87
CA GLY A 55 -10.12 10.63 -5.49
C GLY A 55 -11.31 10.02 -6.21
#